data_AF-A0A7J4MTI9-F1
#
_entry.id   AF-A0A7J4MTI9-F1
#
_cell.length_a   1.000
_cell.length_b   1.000
_cell.length_c   1.000
_cell.angle_alpha   90.00
_cell.angle_beta   90.00
_cell.angle_gamma   90.00
#
_symmetry.space_group_name_H-M   'P 1'
#
loop_
_entity.id
_entity.type
_entity.pdbx_description
1 polymer ?
#
loop_
_entity_poly.entity_id
_entity_poly.type
_entity_poly.pdbx_seq_one_letter_code
_entity_poly.pdbx_strand_id
1 'polypeptide(L)'
;MVFNVLGALYEAAELRRNELRAYLDSKLDALPDAYEYWFCHEGGDDSLSTAALAAASGVSELSGLRLTAINTEVISDSDEIIEGSLLDVLKPHAGLKDRVRNLKAICEFRNSINAVNELKPDLLLMNGSLMGTVLRPVKYDGILGTDVKTWIRKNCLKKITNSTDELSIHSRSFDGILRDTFRSYKPVVYLEGIEGLISIWKLLRKTKDIIAVSRRSTMSDIFEDMPDITVFNDLTQGWAIPYPSTENSQT
;
A
#
# COMPACT_ATOMS: atom_id res chain seq x y z
N MET A 1 -12.58 -17.69 -38.41
CA MET A 1 -11.12 -17.53 -38.54
C MET A 1 -10.57 -17.35 -37.13
N VAL A 2 -10.14 -18.43 -36.48
CA VAL A 2 -9.59 -18.39 -35.12
C VAL A 2 -8.10 -18.08 -35.30
N PHE A 3 -7.68 -16.84 -35.02
CA PHE A 3 -6.27 -16.54 -34.94
C PHE A 3 -5.70 -17.36 -33.77
N ASN A 4 -4.77 -18.26 -34.06
CA ASN A 4 -4.07 -19.03 -33.05
C ASN A 4 -3.00 -18.12 -32.41
N VAL A 5 -3.46 -17.10 -31.68
CA VAL A 5 -2.65 -16.01 -31.11
C VAL A 5 -1.55 -16.56 -30.19
N LEU A 6 -1.81 -17.68 -29.51
CA LEU A 6 -0.84 -18.36 -28.65
C LEU A 6 0.35 -18.92 -29.43
N GLY A 7 0.11 -19.54 -30.59
CA GLY A 7 1.18 -20.13 -31.42
C GLY A 7 2.06 -19.05 -32.06
N ALA A 8 1.44 -18.05 -32.69
CA ALA A 8 2.17 -16.97 -33.35
C ALA A 8 2.98 -16.10 -32.37
N LEU A 9 2.44 -15.84 -31.16
CA LEU A 9 3.18 -15.11 -30.12
C LEU A 9 4.36 -15.92 -29.59
N TYR A 10 4.18 -17.22 -29.37
CA TYR A 10 5.25 -18.10 -28.90
C TYR A 10 6.39 -18.19 -29.91
N GLU A 11 6.07 -18.39 -31.19
CA GLU A 11 7.05 -18.41 -32.27
C GLU A 11 7.81 -17.08 -32.40
N ALA A 12 7.11 -15.95 -32.30
CA ALA A 12 7.75 -14.63 -32.32
C ALA A 12 8.66 -14.40 -31.10
N ALA A 13 8.27 -14.86 -29.91
CA ALA A 13 9.10 -14.81 -28.72
C ALA A 13 10.34 -15.71 -28.86
N GLU A 14 10.19 -16.88 -29.48
CA GLU A 14 11.30 -17.81 -29.72
C GLU A 14 12.36 -17.22 -30.64
N LEU A 15 11.92 -16.59 -31.74
CA LEU A 15 12.81 -15.92 -32.70
C LEU A 15 13.59 -14.76 -32.07
N ARG A 16 13.01 -14.08 -31.06
CA ARG A 16 13.64 -12.96 -30.36
C ARG A 16 14.29 -13.34 -29.04
N ARG A 17 14.29 -14.62 -28.65
CA ARG A 17 14.80 -15.07 -27.34
C ARG A 17 16.22 -14.60 -27.07
N ASN A 18 17.11 -14.77 -28.04
CA ASN A 18 18.52 -14.41 -27.89
C ASN A 18 18.71 -12.89 -27.83
N GLU A 19 17.94 -12.13 -28.62
CA GLU A 19 17.92 -10.65 -28.57
C GLU A 19 17.47 -10.17 -27.19
N LEU A 20 16.39 -10.73 -26.65
CA LEU A 20 15.85 -10.36 -25.34
C LEU A 20 16.80 -10.73 -24.20
N ARG A 21 17.45 -11.91 -24.26
CA ARG A 21 18.48 -12.31 -23.28
C ARG A 21 19.68 -11.39 -23.34
N ALA A 22 20.25 -11.15 -24.52
CA ALA A 22 21.38 -10.25 -24.68
C ALA A 22 21.08 -8.83 -24.16
N TYR A 23 19.85 -8.35 -24.38
CA TYR A 23 19.41 -7.08 -23.79
C TYR A 23 19.41 -7.12 -22.25
N LEU A 24 18.85 -8.16 -21.64
CA LEU A 24 18.82 -8.30 -20.17
C LEU A 24 20.24 -8.45 -19.59
N ASP A 25 21.08 -9.29 -20.20
CA ASP A 25 22.46 -9.50 -19.76
C ASP A 25 23.26 -8.19 -19.86
N SER A 26 23.08 -7.41 -20.95
CA SER A 26 23.73 -6.11 -21.09
C SER A 26 23.31 -5.08 -20.03
N LYS A 27 22.10 -5.23 -19.46
CA LYS A 27 21.64 -4.38 -18.38
C LYS A 27 22.24 -4.79 -17.04
N LEU A 28 22.36 -6.09 -16.79
CA LEU A 28 23.04 -6.63 -15.61
C LEU A 28 24.53 -6.28 -15.60
N ASP A 29 25.22 -6.44 -16.74
CA ASP A 29 26.65 -6.14 -16.88
C ASP A 29 26.97 -4.65 -16.72
N ALA A 30 26.00 -3.77 -16.96
CA ALA A 30 26.14 -2.32 -16.81
C ALA A 30 25.86 -1.82 -15.39
N LEU A 31 25.37 -2.68 -14.49
CA LEU A 31 25.09 -2.29 -13.11
C LEU A 31 26.39 -2.02 -12.33
N PRO A 32 26.38 -1.05 -11.39
CA PRO A 32 27.44 -0.95 -10.39
C PRO A 32 27.49 -2.23 -9.53
N ASP A 33 28.65 -2.49 -8.90
CA ASP A 33 28.80 -3.64 -8.02
C ASP A 33 27.86 -3.51 -6.80
N ALA A 34 26.92 -4.45 -6.68
CA ALA A 34 25.93 -4.44 -5.62
C ALA A 34 26.57 -4.52 -4.21
N TYR A 35 27.75 -5.14 -4.09
CA TYR A 35 28.46 -5.24 -2.82
C TYR A 35 28.99 -3.90 -2.31
N GLU A 36 29.20 -2.89 -3.17
CA GLU A 36 29.58 -1.53 -2.74
C GLU A 36 28.49 -0.86 -1.89
N TYR A 37 27.23 -1.29 -2.06
CA TYR A 37 26.06 -0.73 -1.38
C TYR A 37 25.45 -1.70 -0.36
N TRP A 38 26.06 -2.87 -0.15
CA TRP A 38 25.56 -3.93 0.74
C TRP A 38 26.31 -3.94 2.07
N PHE A 39 25.74 -3.27 3.07
CA PHE A 39 26.32 -3.21 4.42
C PHE A 39 25.76 -4.33 5.28
N CYS A 40 26.49 -5.45 5.36
CA CYS A 40 26.12 -6.60 6.19
C CYS A 40 25.85 -6.17 7.63
N HIS A 41 24.71 -6.60 8.15
CA HIS A 41 24.36 -6.42 9.56
C HIS A 41 24.15 -7.80 10.19
N GLU A 42 24.91 -8.09 11.25
CA GLU A 42 24.63 -9.24 12.10
C GLU A 42 23.49 -8.85 13.05
N GLY A 43 22.44 -9.68 13.08
CA GLY A 43 21.23 -9.40 13.85
C GLY A 43 21.52 -9.14 15.33
N GLY A 44 20.71 -8.26 15.92
CA GLY A 44 20.69 -7.98 17.36
C GLY A 44 19.52 -8.65 18.07
N ASP A 45 19.41 -8.34 19.37
CA ASP A 45 18.49 -8.90 20.37
C ASP A 45 17.06 -9.23 19.87
N ASP A 46 16.65 -10.49 20.04
CA ASP A 46 15.31 -11.01 19.68
C ASP A 46 14.27 -10.80 20.81
N SER A 47 14.57 -9.99 21.83
CA SER A 47 13.73 -9.86 23.03
C SER A 47 12.49 -8.97 22.87
N LEU A 48 12.23 -8.39 21.69
CA LEU A 48 11.13 -7.44 21.48
C LEU A 48 9.81 -8.18 21.23
N SER A 49 8.75 -7.75 21.90
CA SER A 49 7.41 -8.22 21.55
C SER A 49 6.97 -7.62 20.22
N THR A 50 6.46 -8.47 19.33
CA THR A 50 6.11 -8.05 17.97
C THR A 50 4.67 -8.40 17.62
N ALA A 51 4.05 -7.58 16.76
CA ALA A 51 2.80 -7.93 16.12
C ALA A 51 2.85 -7.64 14.63
N ALA A 52 2.38 -8.58 13.80
CA ALA A 52 2.46 -8.50 12.35
C ALA A 52 1.07 -8.38 11.71
N LEU A 53 0.89 -7.35 10.89
CA LEU A 53 -0.32 -7.11 10.11
C LEU A 53 -0.24 -7.80 8.74
N ALA A 54 -1.26 -8.59 8.44
CA ALA A 54 -1.57 -9.07 7.10
C ALA A 54 -2.97 -8.64 6.67
N ALA A 55 -3.18 -8.48 5.36
CA ALA A 55 -4.48 -8.08 4.83
C ALA A 55 -4.68 -8.57 3.41
N ALA A 56 -5.87 -9.09 3.16
CA ALA A 56 -6.32 -9.60 1.88
C ALA A 56 -7.60 -8.89 1.44
N SER A 57 -7.81 -8.78 0.13
CA SER A 57 -9.07 -8.31 -0.42
C SER A 57 -9.49 -9.15 -1.62
N GLY A 58 -10.78 -9.43 -1.70
CA GLY A 58 -11.44 -10.13 -2.80
C GLY A 58 -12.49 -9.24 -3.43
N VAL A 59 -12.59 -9.28 -4.75
CA VAL A 59 -13.61 -8.54 -5.50
C VAL A 59 -14.28 -9.50 -6.48
N SER A 60 -15.60 -9.64 -6.37
CA SER A 60 -16.44 -10.37 -7.32
C SER A 60 -17.40 -9.40 -8.01
N GLU A 61 -17.71 -9.66 -9.27
CA GLU A 61 -18.62 -8.83 -10.07
C GLU A 61 -19.96 -9.53 -10.26
N LEU A 62 -21.05 -8.83 -9.96
CA LEU A 62 -22.41 -9.30 -10.15
C LEU A 62 -23.26 -8.17 -10.74
N SER A 63 -23.68 -8.32 -12.01
CA SER A 63 -24.52 -7.33 -12.71
C SER A 63 -23.97 -5.89 -12.66
N GLY A 64 -22.64 -5.73 -12.81
CA GLY A 64 -21.95 -4.45 -12.73
C GLY A 64 -21.75 -3.90 -11.32
N LEU A 65 -22.31 -4.55 -10.29
CA LEU A 65 -21.97 -4.30 -8.89
C LEU A 65 -20.71 -5.07 -8.52
N ARG A 66 -19.89 -4.50 -7.64
CA ARG A 66 -18.71 -5.17 -7.10
C ARG A 66 -18.91 -5.54 -5.64
N LEU A 67 -19.02 -6.84 -5.39
CA LEU A 67 -18.96 -7.42 -4.06
C LEU A 67 -17.50 -7.41 -3.62
N THR A 68 -17.20 -6.59 -2.61
CA THR A 68 -15.85 -6.42 -2.07
C THR A 68 -15.81 -7.01 -0.67
N ALA A 69 -14.86 -7.90 -0.44
CA ALA A 69 -14.52 -8.41 0.88
C ALA A 69 -13.09 -8.01 1.20
N ILE A 70 -12.85 -7.47 2.39
CA ILE A 70 -11.53 -7.16 2.93
C ILE A 70 -11.43 -7.88 4.27
N ASN A 71 -10.32 -8.58 4.48
CA ASN A 71 -9.95 -9.14 5.76
C ASN A 71 -8.59 -8.60 6.17
N THR A 72 -8.44 -8.28 7.44
CA THR A 72 -7.21 -7.82 8.06
C THR A 72 -7.00 -8.61 9.34
N GLU A 73 -5.76 -8.98 9.59
CA GLU A 73 -5.38 -9.79 10.73
C GLU A 73 -4.07 -9.25 11.29
N VAL A 74 -4.02 -9.09 12.60
CA VAL A 74 -2.78 -8.81 13.33
C VAL A 74 -2.53 -9.97 14.27
N ILE A 75 -1.34 -10.56 14.16
CA ILE A 75 -0.92 -11.70 14.97
C ILE A 75 0.28 -11.27 15.81
N SER A 76 0.25 -11.45 17.12
CA SER A 76 1.40 -11.25 18.00
C SER A 76 2.32 -12.48 18.05
N ASP A 77 3.51 -12.29 18.58
CA ASP A 77 4.42 -13.36 19.00
C ASP A 77 3.83 -14.31 20.06
N SER A 78 2.82 -13.85 20.81
CA SER A 78 2.01 -14.66 21.75
C SER A 78 0.88 -15.46 21.09
N ASP A 79 0.79 -15.47 19.75
CA ASP A 79 -0.29 -16.08 18.96
C ASP A 79 -1.69 -15.46 19.22
N GLU A 80 -1.76 -14.25 19.80
CA GLU A 80 -3.02 -13.51 19.93
C GLU A 80 -3.38 -12.84 18.60
N ILE A 81 -4.65 -12.98 18.20
CA ILE A 81 -5.13 -12.57 16.89
C ILE A 81 -6.18 -11.48 17.05
N ILE A 82 -5.98 -10.37 16.33
CA ILE A 82 -6.98 -9.32 16.15
C ILE A 82 -7.44 -9.29 14.70
N GLU A 83 -8.70 -9.62 14.50
CA GLU A 83 -9.32 -9.67 13.17
C GLU A 83 -10.14 -8.40 12.90
N GLY A 84 -10.11 -7.99 11.63
CA GLY A 84 -10.95 -6.94 11.09
C GLY A 84 -11.50 -7.36 9.74
N SER A 85 -12.78 -7.10 9.49
CA SER A 85 -13.40 -7.45 8.21
C SER A 85 -14.31 -6.34 7.69
N LEU A 86 -14.42 -6.27 6.37
CA LEU A 86 -15.35 -5.40 5.68
C LEU A 86 -15.97 -6.15 4.50
N LEU A 87 -17.29 -6.19 4.47
CA LEU A 87 -18.07 -6.60 3.30
C LEU A 87 -18.81 -5.37 2.75
N ASP A 88 -18.69 -5.15 1.44
CA ASP A 88 -19.32 -4.00 0.78
C ASP A 88 -19.81 -4.32 -0.63
N VAL A 89 -20.78 -3.54 -1.10
CA VAL A 89 -21.31 -3.56 -2.46
C VAL A 89 -21.03 -2.21 -3.11
N LEU A 90 -20.03 -2.18 -3.99
CA LEU A 90 -19.64 -0.96 -4.69
C LEU A 90 -20.36 -0.85 -6.03
N LYS A 91 -21.05 0.27 -6.24
CA LYS A 91 -21.76 0.59 -7.48
C LYS A 91 -20.77 0.91 -8.62
N PRO A 92 -21.14 0.72 -9.90
CA PRO A 92 -20.25 0.99 -11.04
C PRO A 92 -19.81 2.46 -11.11
N HIS A 93 -18.49 2.70 -11.11
CA HIS A 93 -17.87 3.99 -11.47
C HIS A 93 -16.36 3.83 -11.78
N ALA A 94 -15.77 4.82 -12.44
CA ALA A 94 -14.37 4.77 -12.89
C ALA A 94 -13.31 4.69 -11.76
N GLY A 95 -13.70 4.99 -10.52
CA GLY A 95 -12.81 5.04 -9.35
C GLY A 95 -12.84 3.77 -8.48
N LEU A 96 -13.48 2.69 -8.94
CA LEU A 96 -13.71 1.48 -8.14
C LEU A 96 -12.42 0.84 -7.61
N LYS A 97 -11.37 0.76 -8.44
CA LYS A 97 -10.07 0.20 -8.01
C LYS A 97 -9.46 1.03 -6.88
N ASP A 98 -9.60 2.35 -6.92
CA ASP A 98 -9.09 3.25 -5.89
C ASP A 98 -9.92 3.13 -4.60
N ARG A 99 -11.25 2.96 -4.68
CA ARG A 99 -12.08 2.71 -3.49
C ARG A 99 -11.70 1.43 -2.76
N VAL A 100 -11.62 0.31 -3.46
CA VAL A 100 -11.22 -0.99 -2.84
C VAL A 100 -9.86 -0.85 -2.15
N ARG A 101 -8.93 -0.15 -2.80
CA ARG A 101 -7.60 0.10 -2.23
C ARG A 101 -7.67 1.00 -0.98
N ASN A 102 -8.41 2.10 -1.05
CA ASN A 102 -8.56 3.03 0.08
C ASN A 102 -9.22 2.33 1.26
N LEU A 103 -10.30 1.59 1.02
CA LEU A 103 -10.99 0.81 2.06
C LEU A 103 -10.06 -0.24 2.69
N LYS A 104 -9.27 -0.95 1.88
CA LYS A 104 -8.28 -1.91 2.39
C LYS A 104 -7.26 -1.23 3.30
N ALA A 105 -6.67 -0.11 2.84
CA ALA A 105 -5.70 0.64 3.62
C ALA A 105 -6.31 1.18 4.93
N ILE A 106 -7.54 1.69 4.88
CA ILE A 106 -8.27 2.12 6.07
C ILE A 106 -8.44 0.95 7.06
N CYS A 107 -8.88 -0.22 6.60
CA CYS A 107 -9.01 -1.41 7.45
C CYS A 107 -7.66 -1.82 8.07
N GLU A 108 -6.59 -1.86 7.27
CA GLU A 108 -5.23 -2.19 7.71
C GLU A 108 -4.79 -1.29 8.88
N PHE A 109 -4.83 0.03 8.70
CA PHE A 109 -4.37 0.97 9.72
C PHE A 109 -5.21 0.93 11.01
N ARG A 110 -6.49 0.58 10.91
CA ARG A 110 -7.36 0.50 12.08
C ARG A 110 -7.17 -0.76 12.87
N ASN A 111 -6.99 -1.87 12.17
CA ASN A 111 -6.67 -3.12 12.81
C ASN A 111 -5.31 -3.00 13.53
N SER A 112 -4.34 -2.31 12.92
CA SER A 112 -3.08 -1.93 13.57
C SER A 112 -3.29 -1.03 14.79
N ILE A 113 -4.13 0.00 14.70
CA ILE A 113 -4.45 0.85 15.86
C ILE A 113 -5.06 0.02 17.00
N ASN A 114 -5.98 -0.88 16.67
CA ASN A 114 -6.59 -1.78 17.66
C ASN A 114 -5.54 -2.68 18.31
N ALA A 115 -4.67 -3.28 17.50
CA ALA A 115 -3.59 -4.13 18.01
C ALA A 115 -2.58 -3.39 18.90
N VAL A 116 -2.24 -2.14 18.56
CA VAL A 116 -1.39 -1.30 19.42
C VAL A 116 -2.06 -1.02 20.77
N ASN A 117 -3.39 -0.87 20.81
CA ASN A 117 -4.11 -0.61 22.06
C ASN A 117 -4.21 -1.88 22.94
N GLU A 118 -4.56 -3.01 22.31
CA GLU A 118 -4.88 -4.26 23.01
C GLU A 118 -3.63 -5.09 23.33
N LEU A 119 -2.78 -5.35 22.32
CA LEU A 119 -1.60 -6.22 22.44
C LEU A 119 -0.37 -5.46 22.93
N LYS A 120 -0.31 -4.14 22.68
CA LYS A 120 0.80 -3.25 23.06
C LYS A 120 2.19 -3.83 22.69
N PRO A 121 2.42 -4.23 21.43
CA PRO A 121 3.71 -4.75 21.02
C PRO A 121 4.76 -3.64 21.08
N ASP A 122 6.01 -4.02 21.35
CA ASP A 122 7.16 -3.11 21.24
C ASP A 122 7.38 -2.69 19.78
N LEU A 123 7.08 -3.58 18.83
CA LEU A 123 7.28 -3.35 17.41
C LEU A 123 6.09 -3.85 16.57
N LEU A 124 5.52 -2.95 15.77
CA LEU A 124 4.48 -3.30 14.80
C LEU A 124 5.08 -3.53 13.41
N LEU A 125 4.91 -4.74 12.88
CA LEU A 125 5.31 -5.11 11.54
C LEU A 125 4.13 -4.94 10.57
N MET A 126 4.31 -4.15 9.52
CA MET A 126 3.28 -3.93 8.49
C MET A 126 3.72 -4.51 7.15
N ASN A 127 2.82 -5.22 6.48
CA ASN A 127 3.08 -5.70 5.12
C ASN A 127 2.92 -4.56 4.08
N GLY A 128 3.99 -4.28 3.34
CA GLY A 128 4.05 -3.29 2.28
C GLY A 128 4.97 -2.12 2.60
N SER A 129 4.84 -1.04 1.83
CA SER A 129 5.62 0.19 2.02
C SER A 129 4.75 1.28 2.65
N LEU A 130 5.12 1.76 3.83
CA LEU A 130 4.48 2.92 4.45
C LEU A 130 4.67 4.17 3.56
N MET A 131 5.88 4.37 3.05
CA MET A 131 6.21 5.46 2.13
C MET A 131 5.37 5.39 0.85
N GLY A 132 5.28 4.22 0.22
CA GLY A 132 4.44 4.02 -0.96
C GLY A 132 2.95 4.24 -0.70
N THR A 133 2.50 4.10 0.55
CA THR A 133 1.13 4.40 0.96
C THR A 133 0.91 5.90 1.20
N VAL A 134 1.86 6.59 1.84
CA VAL A 134 1.79 8.02 2.16
C VAL A 134 2.02 8.91 0.93
N LEU A 135 3.05 8.60 0.11
CA LEU A 135 3.41 9.41 -1.05
C LEU A 135 2.42 9.25 -2.21
N ARG A 136 1.58 8.23 -2.19
CA ARG A 136 0.61 8.02 -3.27
C ARG A 136 -0.42 9.16 -3.26
N PRO A 137 -0.55 9.92 -4.37
CA PRO A 137 -1.50 11.02 -4.43
C PRO A 137 -2.94 10.53 -4.20
N VAL A 138 -3.69 11.28 -3.39
CA VAL A 138 -5.13 11.03 -3.21
C VAL A 138 -5.84 11.17 -4.55
N LYS A 139 -6.57 10.12 -4.95
CA LYS A 139 -7.27 10.10 -6.23
C LYS A 139 -8.25 11.27 -6.34
N TYR A 140 -8.23 11.93 -7.50
CA TYR A 140 -9.04 13.10 -7.83
C TYR A 140 -8.67 14.41 -7.10
N ASP A 141 -7.59 14.46 -6.32
CA ASP A 141 -7.20 15.72 -5.68
C ASP A 141 -6.94 16.84 -6.72
N GLY A 142 -6.18 16.59 -7.79
CA GLY A 142 -5.97 17.57 -8.87
C GLY A 142 -7.18 17.80 -9.79
N ILE A 143 -8.29 17.07 -9.60
CA ILE A 143 -9.46 17.11 -10.49
C ILE A 143 -10.67 17.78 -9.82
N LEU A 144 -10.80 17.65 -8.49
CA LEU A 144 -11.91 18.26 -7.75
C LEU A 144 -11.69 19.76 -7.59
N GLY A 145 -12.72 20.55 -7.93
CA GLY A 145 -12.71 21.99 -7.73
C GLY A 145 -12.64 22.39 -6.25
N THR A 146 -12.11 23.58 -5.98
CA THR A 146 -11.90 24.12 -4.63
C THR A 146 -13.17 24.14 -3.79
N ASP A 147 -14.33 24.43 -4.40
CA ASP A 147 -15.63 24.48 -3.71
C ASP A 147 -16.02 23.10 -3.13
N VAL A 148 -15.82 22.04 -3.92
CA VAL A 148 -16.11 20.66 -3.50
C VAL A 148 -15.18 20.26 -2.35
N LYS A 149 -13.87 20.54 -2.46
CA LYS A 149 -12.92 20.25 -1.38
C LYS A 149 -13.23 21.03 -0.10
N THR A 150 -13.61 22.30 -0.23
CA THR A 150 -13.99 23.16 0.89
C THR A 150 -15.24 22.63 1.58
N TRP A 151 -16.22 22.18 0.81
CA TRP A 151 -17.42 21.54 1.34
C TRP A 151 -17.08 20.26 2.11
N ILE A 152 -16.26 19.37 1.54
CA ILE A 152 -15.83 18.12 2.20
C ILE A 152 -15.08 18.44 3.51
N ARG A 153 -14.17 19.42 3.48
CA ARG A 153 -13.41 19.85 4.66
C ARG A 153 -14.33 20.33 5.78
N LYS A 154 -15.34 21.13 5.44
CA LYS A 154 -16.28 21.72 6.42
C LYS A 154 -17.25 20.68 6.99
N ASN A 155 -17.80 19.80 6.15
CA ASN A 155 -18.94 18.94 6.52
C ASN A 155 -18.55 17.51 6.89
N CYS A 156 -17.46 16.97 6.33
CA CYS A 156 -17.05 15.59 6.54
C CYS A 156 -15.77 15.51 7.39
N LEU A 157 -14.72 16.23 6.98
CA LEU A 157 -13.37 16.02 7.51
C LEU A 157 -13.30 16.21 9.03
N LYS A 158 -13.91 17.27 9.56
CA LYS A 158 -13.96 17.52 11.02
C LYS A 158 -14.53 16.34 11.80
N LYS A 159 -15.57 15.67 11.27
CA LYS A 159 -16.20 14.51 11.92
C LYS A 159 -15.28 13.29 11.89
N ILE A 160 -14.62 13.05 10.77
CA ILE A 160 -13.66 11.93 10.62
C ILE A 160 -12.45 12.13 11.55
N THR A 161 -11.87 13.32 11.57
CA THR A 161 -10.70 13.63 12.39
C THR A 161 -11.02 13.53 13.89
N ASN A 162 -12.17 14.04 14.32
CA ASN A 162 -12.56 14.07 15.74
C ASN A 162 -13.21 12.76 16.23
N SER A 163 -13.47 11.80 15.33
CA SER A 163 -14.05 10.53 15.75
C SER A 163 -13.11 9.79 16.70
N THR A 164 -13.65 9.40 17.86
CA THR A 164 -13.02 8.51 18.84
C THR A 164 -13.17 7.04 18.47
N ASP A 165 -14.12 6.72 17.59
CA ASP A 165 -14.27 5.40 17.04
C ASP A 165 -13.19 5.18 15.96
N GLU A 166 -12.17 4.43 16.33
CA GLU A 166 -11.04 4.09 15.47
C GLU A 166 -11.32 2.87 14.59
N LEU A 167 -12.45 2.16 14.77
CA LEU A 167 -12.78 0.94 14.03
C LEU A 167 -13.70 1.22 12.82
N SER A 168 -14.63 2.18 12.92
CA SER A 168 -15.64 2.45 11.88
C SER A 168 -15.18 3.24 10.67
N ILE A 169 -15.60 2.87 9.44
CA ILE A 169 -15.28 3.59 8.19
C ILE A 169 -16.16 4.83 8.06
N HIS A 170 -15.65 5.99 8.46
CA HIS A 170 -16.44 7.20 8.63
C HIS A 170 -16.83 7.80 7.29
N SER A 171 -15.96 7.74 6.28
CA SER A 171 -16.25 8.20 4.90
C SER A 171 -17.49 7.55 4.32
N ARG A 172 -17.82 6.29 4.69
CA ARG A 172 -19.01 5.60 4.19
C ARG A 172 -20.31 6.26 4.64
N SER A 173 -20.35 6.83 5.84
CA SER A 173 -21.52 7.56 6.32
C SER A 173 -21.86 8.79 5.47
N PHE A 174 -20.93 9.26 4.64
CA PHE A 174 -21.10 10.41 3.76
C PHE A 174 -21.34 10.03 2.29
N ASP A 175 -21.27 8.74 1.90
CA ASP A 175 -21.37 8.32 0.49
C ASP A 175 -22.65 8.82 -0.18
N GLY A 176 -23.81 8.60 0.48
CA GLY A 176 -25.11 9.07 -0.01
C GLY A 176 -25.15 10.59 -0.22
N ILE A 177 -24.83 11.36 0.83
CA ILE A 177 -24.86 12.82 0.79
C ILE A 177 -23.90 13.38 -0.27
N LEU A 178 -22.68 12.84 -0.38
CA LEU A 178 -21.71 13.29 -1.38
C LEU A 178 -22.18 13.01 -2.80
N ARG A 179 -22.73 11.81 -3.04
CA ARG A 179 -23.30 11.44 -4.33
C ARG A 179 -24.50 12.29 -4.69
N ASP A 180 -25.39 12.59 -3.75
CA ASP A 180 -26.60 13.35 -4.03
C ASP A 180 -26.28 14.83 -4.25
N THR A 181 -25.34 15.38 -3.47
CA THR A 181 -24.90 16.79 -3.56
C THR A 181 -24.13 17.06 -4.86
N PHE A 182 -23.19 16.18 -5.23
CA PHE A 182 -22.26 16.43 -6.33
C PHE A 182 -22.54 15.58 -7.57
N ARG A 183 -23.54 14.69 -7.53
CA ARG A 183 -23.91 13.76 -8.62
C ARG A 183 -22.71 12.97 -9.17
N SER A 184 -21.78 12.60 -8.29
CA SER A 184 -20.49 12.02 -8.67
C SER A 184 -19.90 11.15 -7.55
N TYR A 185 -19.18 10.09 -7.93
CA TYR A 185 -18.39 9.29 -6.99
C TYR A 185 -17.00 9.88 -6.71
N LYS A 186 -16.51 10.84 -7.51
CA LYS A 186 -15.17 11.41 -7.32
C LYS A 186 -14.96 11.97 -5.89
N PRO A 187 -15.91 12.71 -5.29
CA PRO A 187 -15.78 13.21 -3.91
C PRO A 187 -15.73 12.08 -2.87
N VAL A 188 -16.40 10.96 -3.12
CA VAL A 188 -16.41 9.79 -2.23
C VAL A 188 -15.03 9.15 -2.22
N VAL A 189 -14.48 8.83 -3.41
CA VAL A 189 -13.14 8.23 -3.52
C VAL A 189 -12.07 9.15 -2.93
N TYR A 190 -12.21 10.45 -3.14
CA TYR A 190 -11.33 11.45 -2.53
C TYR A 190 -11.40 11.42 -1.00
N LEU A 191 -12.59 11.44 -0.42
CA LEU A 191 -12.77 11.41 1.03
C LEU A 191 -12.21 10.12 1.66
N GLU A 192 -12.42 8.97 1.02
CA GLU A 192 -11.83 7.69 1.46
C GLU A 192 -10.29 7.76 1.45
N GLY A 193 -9.69 8.34 0.41
CA GLY A 193 -8.23 8.52 0.36
C GLY A 193 -7.71 9.42 1.48
N ILE A 194 -8.44 10.50 1.80
CA ILE A 194 -8.12 11.39 2.92
C ILE A 194 -8.27 10.68 4.28
N GLU A 195 -9.31 9.86 4.45
CA GLU A 195 -9.48 9.05 5.66
C GLU A 195 -8.37 8.02 5.84
N GLY A 196 -7.85 7.44 4.75
CA GLY A 196 -6.65 6.60 4.77
C GLY A 196 -5.45 7.34 5.37
N LEU A 197 -5.18 8.57 4.92
CA LEU A 197 -4.12 9.41 5.47
C LEU A 197 -4.34 9.78 6.94
N ILE A 198 -5.58 10.07 7.34
CA ILE A 198 -5.92 10.31 8.75
C ILE A 198 -5.66 9.07 9.60
N SER A 199 -5.95 7.88 9.08
CA SER A 199 -5.74 6.61 9.80
C SER A 199 -4.25 6.36 10.04
N ILE A 200 -3.39 6.65 9.06
CA ILE A 200 -1.93 6.64 9.22
C ILE A 200 -1.49 7.61 10.32
N TRP A 201 -1.97 8.86 10.26
CA TRP A 201 -1.65 9.87 11.27
C TRP A 201 -2.07 9.44 12.68
N LYS A 202 -3.25 8.81 12.83
CA LYS A 202 -3.70 8.28 14.13
C LYS A 202 -2.80 7.14 14.63
N LEU A 203 -2.39 6.23 13.75
CA LEU A 203 -1.46 5.15 14.11
C LEU A 203 -0.10 5.70 14.58
N LEU A 204 0.48 6.63 13.83
CA LEU A 204 1.76 7.27 14.15
C LEU A 204 1.74 8.09 15.45
N ARG A 205 0.55 8.48 15.93
CA ARG A 205 0.39 9.11 17.25
C ARG A 205 0.37 8.12 18.40
N LYS A 206 0.10 6.85 18.14
CA LYS A 206 0.07 5.79 19.16
C LYS A 206 1.40 5.08 19.29
N THR A 207 2.07 4.81 18.17
CA THR A 207 3.39 4.20 18.17
C THR A 207 4.26 4.81 17.06
N LYS A 208 5.57 4.89 17.32
CA LYS A 208 6.58 5.23 16.32
C LYS A 208 7.39 3.99 15.90
N ASP A 209 7.21 2.88 16.61
CA ASP A 209 7.96 1.64 16.46
C ASP A 209 7.23 0.76 15.45
N ILE A 210 7.31 1.17 14.18
CA ILE A 210 6.66 0.53 13.05
C ILE A 210 7.72 0.18 12.00
N ILE A 211 7.76 -1.08 11.59
CA ILE A 211 8.56 -1.52 10.44
C ILE A 211 7.63 -1.97 9.34
N ALA A 212 7.76 -1.34 8.17
CA ALA A 212 7.04 -1.72 6.97
C ALA A 212 7.91 -2.64 6.11
N VAL A 213 7.50 -3.90 5.95
CA VAL A 213 8.23 -4.93 5.22
C VAL A 213 7.56 -5.18 3.88
N SER A 214 8.30 -4.97 2.79
CA SER A 214 7.80 -5.25 1.44
C SER A 214 8.72 -6.22 0.70
N ARG A 215 8.13 -7.27 0.13
CA ARG A 215 8.85 -8.22 -0.76
C ARG A 215 9.17 -7.65 -2.14
N ARG A 216 8.54 -6.53 -2.50
CA ARG A 216 8.71 -5.87 -3.80
C ARG A 216 8.80 -4.36 -3.60
N SER A 217 9.66 -3.74 -4.37
CA SER A 217 9.80 -2.30 -4.48
C SER A 217 10.05 -1.98 -5.95
N THR A 218 9.67 -0.77 -6.36
CA THR A 218 9.99 -0.24 -7.69
C THR A 218 10.97 0.92 -7.60
N MET A 219 11.52 1.20 -6.42
CA MET A 219 12.63 2.15 -6.28
C MET A 219 13.85 1.58 -6.98
N SER A 220 14.55 2.44 -7.70
CA SER A 220 15.74 2.12 -8.48
C SER A 220 16.75 3.26 -8.36
N ASP A 221 16.91 3.77 -7.13
CA ASP A 221 17.76 4.94 -6.87
C ASP A 221 19.25 4.58 -6.99
N ILE A 222 19.60 3.31 -6.83
CA ILE A 222 20.99 2.81 -6.91
C ILE A 222 21.26 2.22 -8.30
N PHE A 223 20.33 1.44 -8.84
CA PHE A 223 20.54 0.65 -10.07
C PHE A 223 19.71 1.12 -11.28
N GLU A 224 19.08 2.31 -11.19
CA GLU A 224 18.36 3.03 -12.24
C GLU A 224 17.30 2.23 -13.02
N ASP A 225 17.74 1.45 -14.00
CA ASP A 225 16.90 0.65 -14.90
C ASP A 225 16.34 -0.61 -14.22
N MET A 226 16.86 -0.98 -13.04
CA MET A 226 16.42 -2.15 -12.28
C MET A 226 16.03 -1.79 -10.84
N PRO A 227 14.95 -2.37 -10.29
CA PRO A 227 14.58 -2.11 -8.91
C PRO A 227 15.65 -2.60 -7.93
N ASP A 228 16.00 -1.76 -6.95
CA ASP A 228 17.13 -2.01 -6.03
C ASP A 228 16.96 -3.33 -5.28
N ILE A 229 15.74 -3.59 -4.79
CA ILE A 229 15.42 -4.84 -4.08
C ILE A 229 15.60 -6.09 -4.96
N THR A 230 15.38 -5.99 -6.27
CA THR A 230 15.56 -7.12 -7.19
C THR A 230 17.04 -7.41 -7.36
N VAL A 231 17.84 -6.37 -7.61
CA VAL A 231 19.29 -6.49 -7.79
C VAL A 231 19.93 -7.08 -6.53
N PHE A 232 19.59 -6.54 -5.35
CA PHE A 232 20.10 -7.10 -4.09
C PHE A 232 19.65 -8.55 -3.86
N ASN A 233 18.37 -8.88 -4.06
CA ASN A 233 17.91 -10.27 -3.87
C ASN A 233 18.61 -11.28 -4.79
N ASP A 234 18.97 -10.87 -6.01
CA ASP A 234 19.57 -11.76 -7.01
C ASP A 234 21.10 -11.85 -6.88
N LEU A 235 21.76 -10.76 -6.46
CA LEU A 235 23.24 -10.64 -6.49
C LEU A 235 23.91 -10.65 -5.10
N THR A 236 23.18 -10.47 -3.99
CA THR A 236 23.75 -10.47 -2.64
C THR A 236 23.15 -11.57 -1.76
N GLN A 237 23.74 -11.79 -0.58
CA GLN A 237 23.24 -12.73 0.43
C GLN A 237 23.29 -12.11 1.83
N GLY A 238 22.39 -12.55 2.70
CA GLY A 238 22.32 -12.14 4.10
C GLY A 238 21.40 -10.95 4.34
N TRP A 239 21.64 -10.23 5.43
CA TRP A 239 20.90 -9.02 5.82
C TRP A 239 21.80 -7.81 5.64
N ALA A 240 21.26 -6.76 5.04
CA ALA A 240 21.97 -5.50 4.95
C ALA A 240 21.07 -4.31 5.19
N ILE A 241 21.71 -3.22 5.60
CA ILE A 241 21.11 -1.90 5.59
C ILE A 241 21.56 -1.26 4.26
N PRO A 242 20.69 -1.11 3.25
CA PRO A 242 21.08 -0.41 2.03
C PRO A 242 21.43 1.05 2.37
N TYR A 243 22.40 1.61 1.64
CA TYR A 243 22.90 2.97 1.82
C TYR A 243 21.75 3.97 2.07
N PRO A 244 21.83 4.83 3.11
CA PRO A 244 20.73 5.70 3.47
C PRO A 244 20.45 6.70 2.34
N SER A 245 19.22 6.70 1.82
CA SER A 245 18.76 7.68 0.82
C SER A 245 18.48 9.07 1.42
N THR A 246 18.99 9.40 2.62
CA THR A 246 18.90 10.73 3.23
C THR A 246 20.04 11.02 4.20
N GLU A 247 21.26 11.21 3.71
CA GLU A 247 22.25 12.09 4.35
C GLU A 247 22.92 12.98 3.30
N ASN A 248 22.13 13.92 2.77
CA ASN A 248 22.65 15.24 2.40
C ASN A 248 22.06 16.26 3.38
N SER A 249 22.49 16.15 4.63
CA SER A 249 22.42 17.22 5.62
C SER A 249 23.76 17.29 6.33
N GLN A 250 24.80 17.60 5.55
CA GLN A 250 25.97 18.28 6.04
C GLN A 250 25.91 19.74 5.56
N THR A 251 26.05 20.65 6.53
CA THR A 251 26.07 22.13 6.49
C THR A 251 24.76 22.88 6.32
#